data_AF-A0A4V2YVE0-F1
#
_entry.id   AF-A0A4V2YVE0-F1
#
_cell.length_a   1.000
_cell.length_b   1.000
_cell.length_c   1.000
_cell.angle_alpha   90.00
_cell.angle_beta   90.00
_cell.angle_gamma   90.00
#
_symmetry.space_group_name_H-M   'P 1'
#
loop_
_entity.id
_entity.type
_entity.pdbx_description
1 polymer ?
#
loop_
_entity_poly.entity_id
_entity_poly.type
_entity_poly.pdbx_seq_one_letter_code
_entity_poly.pdbx_strand_id
1 'polypeptide(L)'
;MTNCQIGVFCSYVNPDRQRVPIDRELYLPKSWFTDPGLEDAGVPDGAVFATKPELAWRMIERAADDPAPAENLVRAGQAACSYSLRIPPRRCRLRTFR
;
A
#
# COMPACT_ATOMS: atom_id res chain seq x y z
N MET A 1 16.57 -6.76 11.31
CA MET A 1 15.12 -6.48 11.35
C MET A 1 14.55 -7.01 10.06
N THR A 2 14.17 -8.28 10.06
CA THR A 2 14.10 -9.03 8.81
C THR A 2 12.87 -9.89 8.88
N ASN A 3 11.99 -9.77 7.88
CA ASN A 3 10.81 -10.61 7.67
C ASN A 3 9.44 -10.06 8.13
N CYS A 4 9.12 -8.80 7.86
CA CYS A 4 7.72 -8.38 7.82
C CYS A 4 7.38 -7.68 6.50
N GLN A 5 6.24 -8.07 5.93
CA GLN A 5 5.56 -7.37 4.88
C GLN A 5 4.80 -6.21 5.48
N ILE A 6 4.95 -5.04 4.87
CA ILE A 6 4.31 -3.82 5.35
C ILE A 6 3.37 -3.32 4.28
N GLY A 7 2.06 -3.48 4.49
CA GLY A 7 1.06 -2.88 3.61
C GLY A 7 0.83 -1.42 3.98
N VAL A 8 0.77 -0.54 2.98
CA VAL A 8 0.34 0.85 3.07
C VAL A 8 -1.07 0.92 2.52
N PHE A 9 -2.01 1.50 3.27
CA PHE A 9 -3.42 1.56 2.89
C PHE A 9 -3.88 3.01 2.86
N CYS A 10 -4.59 3.42 1.82
CA CYS A 10 -5.32 4.69 1.78
C CYS A 10 -6.79 4.40 2.10
N SER A 11 -7.39 5.25 2.91
CA SER A 11 -8.80 5.14 3.28
C SER A 11 -9.45 6.51 3.28
N TYR A 12 -10.72 6.55 2.88
CA TYR A 12 -11.57 7.66 3.28
C TYR A 12 -12.00 7.46 4.74
N VAL A 13 -11.97 8.53 5.53
CA VAL A 13 -12.38 8.53 6.95
C VAL A 13 -13.56 9.48 7.18
N ASN A 14 -14.71 9.02 7.65
CA ASN A 14 -15.86 9.92 7.89
C ASN A 14 -15.71 10.69 9.22
N PRO A 15 -16.55 11.71 9.48
CA PRO A 15 -16.57 12.41 10.78
C PRO A 15 -16.74 11.49 11.99
N ASP A 16 -17.46 10.36 11.83
CA ASP A 16 -17.65 9.33 12.86
C ASP A 16 -16.44 8.36 13.00
N ARG A 17 -15.31 8.69 12.36
CA ARG A 17 -14.03 7.95 12.39
C ARG A 17 -14.08 6.54 11.78
N GLN A 18 -15.12 6.22 11.03
CA GLN A 18 -15.17 5.00 10.23
C GLN A 18 -14.21 5.12 9.05
N ARG A 19 -13.54 4.01 8.71
CA ARG A 19 -12.52 3.97 7.66
C ARG A 19 -12.96 3.02 6.56
N VAL A 20 -12.97 3.52 5.33
CA VAL A 20 -13.23 2.72 4.13
C VAL A 20 -11.92 2.65 3.33
N PRO A 21 -11.23 1.48 3.30
CA PRO A 21 -10.05 1.31 2.47
C PRO A 21 -10.39 1.45 0.99
N ILE A 22 -9.68 2.32 0.29
CA ILE A 22 -9.89 2.59 -1.14
C ILE A 22 -8.69 2.19 -1.98
N ASP A 23 -7.50 2.11 -1.39
CA ASP A 23 -6.27 1.78 -2.10
C ASP A 23 -5.30 1.07 -1.14
N ARG A 24 -4.43 0.21 -1.68
CA ARG A 24 -3.43 -0.54 -0.92
C ARG A 24 -2.18 -0.83 -1.76
N GLU A 25 -1.01 -0.49 -1.24
CA GLU A 25 0.28 -0.86 -1.84
C GLU A 25 1.15 -1.60 -0.82
N LEU A 26 2.07 -2.43 -1.30
CA LEU A 26 3.04 -3.09 -0.42
C LEU A 26 4.36 -2.34 -0.41
N TYR A 27 4.82 -1.96 0.78
CA TYR A 27 6.18 -1.47 0.96
C TYR A 27 7.18 -2.64 0.88
N LEU A 28 8.07 -2.54 -0.10
CA LEU A 28 9.20 -3.45 -0.29
C LEU A 28 10.48 -2.77 0.23
N PRO A 29 11.21 -3.38 1.17
CA PRO A 29 12.50 -2.85 1.61
C PRO A 29 13.48 -2.71 0.43
N LYS A 30 14.30 -1.65 0.42
CA LYS A 30 15.29 -1.43 -0.65
C LYS A 30 16.20 -2.65 -0.90
N SER A 31 16.53 -3.40 0.14
CA SER A 31 17.37 -4.60 0.05
C SER A 31 16.73 -5.77 -0.70
N TRP A 32 15.41 -5.77 -0.93
CA TRP A 32 14.72 -6.79 -1.72
C TRP A 32 14.95 -6.59 -3.22
N PHE A 33 15.17 -5.36 -3.67
CA PHE A 33 15.44 -5.05 -5.09
C PHE A 33 16.81 -5.55 -5.58
N THR A 34 17.62 -6.10 -4.67
CA THR A 34 18.88 -6.79 -4.98
C THR A 34 18.81 -8.31 -4.73
N ASP A 35 17.65 -8.83 -4.30
CA ASP A 35 17.44 -10.26 -4.04
C ASP A 35 16.93 -10.95 -5.31
N PRO A 36 17.63 -11.98 -5.82
CA PRO A 36 17.17 -12.75 -6.98
C PRO A 36 15.80 -13.42 -6.79
N GLY A 37 15.35 -13.65 -5.54
CA GLY A 37 14.04 -14.21 -5.23
C GLY A 37 12.89 -13.21 -5.25
N LEU A 38 13.11 -11.98 -5.72
CA LEU A 38 12.08 -10.94 -5.79
C LEU A 38 10.98 -11.29 -6.80
N GLU A 39 11.36 -11.80 -7.96
CA GLU A 39 10.43 -12.21 -9.03
C GLU A 39 9.56 -13.39 -8.57
N ASP A 40 10.17 -14.38 -7.92
CA ASP A 40 9.48 -15.53 -7.33
C ASP A 40 8.46 -15.12 -6.25
N ALA A 41 8.68 -13.97 -5.59
CA ALA A 41 7.75 -13.42 -4.61
C ALA A 41 6.49 -12.81 -5.25
N GLY A 42 6.44 -12.66 -6.58
CA GLY A 42 5.31 -12.09 -7.32
C GLY A 42 5.30 -10.57 -7.33
N VAL A 43 6.47 -9.93 -7.22
CA VAL A 43 6.62 -8.48 -7.44
C VAL A 43 6.54 -8.20 -8.94
N PRO A 44 5.73 -7.21 -9.40
CA PRO A 44 5.64 -6.87 -10.82
C PRO A 44 6.96 -6.44 -11.44
N ASP A 45 7.18 -6.80 -12.69
CA ASP A 45 8.31 -6.33 -13.49
C ASP A 45 8.32 -4.79 -13.56
N GLY A 46 9.50 -4.20 -13.35
CA GLY A 46 9.66 -2.74 -13.32
C GLY A 46 9.24 -2.06 -12.02
N ALA A 47 8.90 -2.82 -10.96
CA ALA A 47 8.72 -2.25 -9.64
C ALA A 47 9.99 -1.48 -9.22
N VAL A 48 9.80 -0.24 -8.76
CA VAL A 48 10.87 0.61 -8.25
C VAL A 48 10.67 0.84 -6.76
N PHE A 49 11.78 0.92 -6.02
CA PHE A 49 11.73 1.23 -4.60
C PHE A 49 10.98 2.54 -4.36
N ALA A 50 10.04 2.50 -3.41
CA ALA A 50 9.34 3.67 -2.90
C ALA A 50 9.26 3.58 -1.38
N THR A 51 9.44 4.72 -0.71
CA THR A 51 9.26 4.81 0.74
C THR A 51 7.78 4.75 1.10
N LYS A 52 7.44 4.42 2.35
CA LYS A 52 6.03 4.38 2.78
C LYS A 52 5.31 5.73 2.59
N PRO A 53 5.93 6.90 2.88
CA PRO A 53 5.32 8.20 2.58
C PRO A 53 5.13 8.45 1.08
N GLU A 54 6.07 8.03 0.22
CA GLU A 54 5.90 8.15 -1.24
C GLU A 54 4.74 7.30 -1.75
N LEU A 55 4.61 6.06 -1.26
CA LEU A 55 3.47 5.19 -1.57
C LEU A 55 2.16 5.86 -1.13
N ALA A 56 2.10 6.34 0.12
CA ALA A 56 0.95 7.06 0.64
C ALA A 56 0.58 8.30 -0.19
N TRP A 57 1.56 9.08 -0.61
CA TRP A 57 1.35 10.27 -1.43
C TRP A 57 0.77 9.94 -2.80
N ARG A 58 1.32 8.93 -3.49
CA ARG A 58 0.79 8.47 -4.78
C ARG A 58 -0.65 8.00 -4.67
N MET A 59 -0.99 7.27 -3.60
CA MET A 59 -2.36 6.81 -3.35
C MET A 59 -3.32 7.98 -3.09
N ILE A 60 -2.85 9.03 -2.41
CA ILE A 60 -3.61 10.26 -2.18
C ILE A 60 -3.87 11.01 -3.50
N GLU A 61 -2.84 11.15 -4.34
CA GLU A 61 -2.97 11.77 -5.67
C GLU A 61 -3.99 11.02 -6.53
N ARG A 62 -3.88 9.69 -6.63
CA ARG A 62 -4.86 8.87 -7.36
C ARG A 62 -6.29 9.02 -6.83
N ALA A 63 -6.45 9.08 -5.52
CA ALA A 63 -7.75 9.26 -4.88
C ALA A 63 -8.30 10.69 -5.02
N ALA A 64 -7.47 11.67 -5.34
CA ALA A 64 -7.89 13.04 -5.62
C ALA A 64 -8.43 13.19 -7.05
N ASP A 65 -7.94 12.37 -7.98
CA ASP A 65 -8.35 12.37 -9.39
C ASP A 65 -9.63 11.54 -9.66
N ASP A 66 -10.10 10.74 -8.71
CA ASP A 66 -11.31 9.91 -8.83
C ASP A 66 -12.58 10.70 -8.44
N PRO A 67 -13.54 10.93 -9.36
CA PRO A 67 -14.83 11.53 -9.06
C PRO A 67 -15.72 10.51 -8.35
N ALA A 68 -15.44 10.24 -7.07
CA ALA A 68 -16.25 9.35 -6.25
C ALA A 68 -17.73 9.79 -6.23
N PRO A 69 -18.70 8.87 -6.34
CA PRO A 69 -20.11 9.22 -6.49
C PRO A 69 -20.70 9.97 -5.28
N ALA A 70 -21.56 10.93 -5.61
CA ALA A 70 -22.01 12.06 -4.81
C ALA A 70 -23.04 11.73 -3.71
N GLU A 71 -22.58 11.36 -2.53
CA GLU A 71 -23.22 11.74 -1.24
C GLU A 71 -22.21 11.91 -0.10
N ASN A 72 -20.92 11.78 -0.46
CA ASN A 72 -19.73 12.16 0.28
C ASN A 72 -19.53 11.35 1.58
N LEU A 73 -18.36 10.73 1.70
CA LEU A 73 -17.71 10.70 3.01
C LEU A 73 -17.40 12.18 3.36
N VAL A 74 -18.40 12.94 3.81
CA VAL A 74 -18.40 14.41 3.81
C VAL A 74 -17.16 14.90 4.59
N ARG A 75 -16.15 15.41 3.89
CA ARG A 75 -14.81 15.81 4.40
C ARG A 75 -13.88 14.70 4.87
N ALA A 76 -13.83 13.59 4.17
CA ALA A 76 -12.98 12.52 4.61
C ALA A 76 -11.49 12.88 4.63
N GLY A 77 -10.90 12.89 5.82
CA GLY A 77 -9.46 12.99 5.96
C GLY A 77 -8.82 11.76 5.33
N GLN A 78 -8.10 11.95 4.23
CA GLN A 78 -7.27 10.89 3.66
C GLN A 78 -6.19 10.54 4.67
N ALA A 79 -6.09 9.26 5.01
CA ALA A 79 -5.07 8.77 5.92
C ALA A 79 -4.41 7.54 5.34
N ALA A 80 -3.08 7.52 5.37
CA ALA A 80 -2.29 6.34 5.09
C ALA A 80 -1.88 5.66 6.40
N CYS A 81 -2.09 4.34 6.51
CA CYS A 81 -1.66 3.55 7.67
C CYS A 81 -0.84 2.34 7.22
N SER A 82 0.18 1.98 8.01
CA SER A 82 1.01 0.81 7.74
C SER A 82 0.72 -0.34 8.71
N TYR A 83 0.42 -1.53 8.19
CA TYR A 83 0.27 -2.76 9.00
C TYR A 83 1.42 -3.73 8.71
N SER A 84 1.90 -4.44 9.74
CA SER A 84 3.02 -5.40 9.65
C SER A 84 2.52 -6.85 9.75
N LEU A 85 2.73 -7.67 8.73
CA LEU A 85 2.46 -9.11 8.72
C LEU A 85 3.76 -9.87 8.37
N ARG A 86 4.13 -10.95 9.07
CA ARG A 86 5.49 -11.55 9.02
C ARG A 86 5.65 -12.68 7.99
N ILE A 87 6.32 -12.49 6.82
CA ILE A 87 6.62 -13.55 5.82
C ILE A 87 7.90 -13.27 4.94
N PRO A 88 8.79 -14.25 4.64
CA PRO A 88 9.99 -14.11 3.77
C PRO A 88 9.70 -14.11 2.28
N PRO A 89 10.52 -13.48 1.41
CA PRO A 89 10.29 -13.50 -0.05
C PRO A 89 10.19 -14.93 -0.60
N ARG A 90 11.10 -15.83 -0.21
CA ARG A 90 11.10 -17.26 -0.59
C ARG A 90 9.90 -18.08 -0.07
N ARG A 91 9.12 -17.55 0.87
CA ARG A 91 7.89 -18.17 1.40
C ARG A 91 6.66 -17.27 1.21
N CYS A 92 6.82 -16.12 0.56
CA CYS A 92 5.78 -15.13 0.43
C CYS A 92 5.43 -14.97 -1.03
N ARG A 93 4.29 -15.54 -1.41
CA ARG A 93 3.63 -15.18 -2.65
C ARG A 93 2.80 -13.94 -2.39
N LEU A 94 3.10 -12.83 -3.05
CA LEU A 94 2.26 -11.65 -3.08
C LEU A 94 0.94 -12.02 -3.76
N ARG A 95 -0.04 -12.47 -2.96
CA ARG A 95 -1.42 -12.53 -3.41
C ARG A 95 -2.04 -11.17 -3.13
N THR A 96 -2.36 -10.45 -4.21
CA THR A 96 -3.34 -9.36 -4.25
C THR A 96 -3.03 -8.05 -3.53
N PHE A 97 -1.85 -7.47 -3.73
CA PHE A 97 -1.62 -6.01 -3.60
C PHE A 97 -1.31 -5.46 -5.00
N ARG A 98 -2.05 -4.43 -5.42
CA ARG A 98 -1.96 -3.77 -6.72
C ARG A 98 -2.14 -2.29 -6.48
#